data_AF-A0AB34IM72-F1
#
_entry.id   AF-A0AB34IM72-F1
#
_cell.length_a   1.000
_cell.length_b   1.000
_cell.length_c   1.000
_cell.angle_alpha   90.00
_cell.angle_beta   90.00
_cell.angle_gamma   90.00
#
_symmetry.space_group_name_H-M   'P 1'
#
loop_
_entity.id
_entity.type
_entity.pdbx_description
1 polymer ?
#
loop_
_entity_poly.entity_id
_entity_poly.type
_entity_poly.pdbx_seq_one_letter_code
_entity_poly.pdbx_strand_id
1 'polypeptide(L)'
;MMTAFLLVTSSSNCSGATLLSGKTETAATLVYHFAAQGRGPVLVCAASNSAGDHLAEKIHRTGVSTVRLYSRTHRLSTISEPLTLEAHLAALPADGTSEIKEYRSLLQLRAKVGELSPVDAKKLEAARKSAEAAVLHRAAVVVCTCSAAAEARVSSRTFHFLLIDEAAQALEPEAVIPFTNGVQHAVLVGDHKQLGPIVQTRQLQASGFAKSLAL
;
A
#
# COMPACT_ATOMS: atom_id res chain seq x y z
N MET A 1 15.59 3.90 -18.21
CA MET A 1 14.40 3.55 -19.01
C MET A 1 13.49 2.74 -18.09
N MET A 2 12.28 3.21 -17.77
CA MET A 2 11.34 2.49 -16.91
C MET A 2 10.72 1.34 -17.71
N THR A 3 10.66 0.13 -17.14
CA THR A 3 10.01 -1.03 -17.77
C THR A 3 8.69 -1.31 -17.08
N ALA A 4 7.58 -1.14 -17.79
CA ALA A 4 6.25 -1.51 -17.31
C ALA A 4 5.79 -2.80 -18.02
N PHE A 5 5.39 -3.80 -17.24
CA PHE A 5 4.77 -5.02 -17.73
C PHE A 5 3.29 -5.02 -17.32
N LEU A 6 2.41 -5.15 -18.30
CA LEU A 6 0.97 -5.26 -18.06
C LEU A 6 0.60 -6.75 -18.01
N LEU A 7 0.19 -7.23 -16.83
CA LEU A 7 -0.36 -8.57 -16.67
C LEU A 7 -1.89 -8.47 -16.75
N VAL A 8 -2.43 -8.35 -17.98
CA VAL A 8 -3.88 -8.52 -18.20
C VAL A 8 -4.17 -10.01 -18.20
N THR A 9 -4.90 -10.51 -17.21
CA THR A 9 -5.45 -11.87 -17.33
C THR A 9 -6.89 -11.75 -17.79
N SER A 10 -7.14 -12.09 -19.04
CA SER A 10 -8.50 -12.28 -19.53
C SER A 10 -9.03 -13.58 -18.95
N SER A 11 -10.04 -13.53 -18.09
CA SER A 11 -10.86 -14.71 -17.86
C SER A 11 -11.61 -15.02 -19.14
N SER A 12 -11.18 -16.06 -19.86
CA SER A 12 -12.00 -16.76 -20.83
C SER A 12 -13.12 -17.47 -20.06
N ASN A 13 -14.38 -17.21 -20.45
CA ASN A 13 -15.58 -17.84 -19.90
C ASN A 13 -15.41 -19.36 -19.82
N CYS A 14 -15.23 -19.91 -18.62
CA CYS A 14 -15.59 -21.30 -18.32
C CYS A 14 -16.82 -21.27 -17.41
N SER A 15 -17.87 -21.89 -17.92
CA SER A 15 -19.22 -21.97 -17.38
C SER A 15 -19.24 -22.51 -15.93
N GLY A 16 -19.90 -21.79 -15.02
CA GLY A 16 -20.55 -22.40 -13.86
C GLY A 16 -19.75 -22.56 -12.57
N ALA A 17 -18.51 -22.07 -12.47
CA ALA A 17 -17.82 -21.92 -11.19
C ALA A 17 -17.15 -20.55 -11.16
N THR A 18 -17.44 -19.75 -10.14
CA THR A 18 -16.76 -18.48 -9.85
C THR A 18 -15.26 -18.75 -9.72
N LEU A 19 -14.52 -18.59 -10.82
CA LEU A 19 -13.08 -18.75 -10.89
C LEU A 19 -12.46 -17.68 -9.99
N LEU A 20 -12.07 -18.10 -8.77
CA LEU A 20 -11.10 -17.42 -7.91
C LEU A 20 -9.86 -17.15 -8.77
N SER A 21 -9.80 -15.97 -9.38
CA SER A 21 -8.78 -15.69 -10.37
C SER A 21 -7.41 -15.76 -9.69
N GLY A 22 -6.51 -16.61 -10.19
CA GLY A 22 -5.13 -16.71 -9.71
C GLY A 22 -4.31 -15.41 -9.87
N LYS A 23 -4.94 -14.29 -10.26
CA LYS A 23 -4.34 -12.96 -10.38
C LYS A 23 -3.67 -12.53 -9.09
N THR A 24 -4.42 -12.46 -7.99
CA THR A 24 -3.90 -11.98 -6.71
C THR A 24 -2.85 -12.95 -6.14
N GLU A 25 -2.98 -14.25 -6.40
CA GLU A 25 -1.97 -15.25 -6.02
C GLU A 25 -0.66 -15.08 -6.80
N THR A 26 -0.78 -14.85 -8.11
CA THR A 26 0.35 -14.56 -9.01
C THR A 26 1.00 -13.24 -8.61
N ALA A 27 0.20 -12.21 -8.29
CA ALA A 27 0.69 -10.93 -7.80
C ALA A 27 1.50 -11.09 -6.50
N ALA A 28 1.00 -11.86 -5.53
CA ALA A 28 1.72 -12.15 -4.29
C ALA A 28 3.05 -12.89 -4.56
N THR A 29 3.05 -13.84 -5.49
CA THR A 29 4.25 -14.57 -5.91
C THR A 29 5.28 -13.66 -6.58
N LEU A 30 4.84 -12.73 -7.44
CA LEU A 30 5.70 -11.72 -8.06
C LEU A 30 6.32 -10.80 -7.00
N VAL A 31 5.51 -10.33 -6.05
CA VAL A 31 5.98 -9.49 -4.93
C VAL A 31 7.02 -10.24 -4.09
N TYR A 32 6.81 -11.52 -3.81
CA TYR A 32 7.79 -12.37 -3.12
C TYR A 32 9.14 -12.35 -3.85
N HIS A 33 9.14 -12.59 -5.15
CA HIS A 33 10.38 -12.58 -5.94
C HIS A 33 11.01 -11.19 -6.07
N PHE A 34 10.22 -10.11 -6.15
CA PHE A 34 10.75 -8.74 -6.13
C PHE A 34 11.41 -8.40 -4.80
N ALA A 35 10.79 -8.78 -3.68
CA ALA A 35 11.35 -8.58 -2.34
C ALA A 35 12.65 -9.37 -2.15
N ALA A 36 12.71 -10.60 -2.67
CA ALA A 36 13.89 -11.47 -2.60
C ALA A 36 15.12 -10.91 -3.36
N GLN A 37 14.93 -9.98 -4.30
CA GLN A 37 16.05 -9.34 -5.00
C GLN A 37 16.81 -8.31 -4.16
N GLY A 38 16.29 -7.92 -2.99
CA GLY A 38 17.00 -7.04 -2.05
C GLY A 38 17.24 -5.61 -2.56
N ARG A 39 16.49 -5.13 -3.57
CA ARG A 39 16.63 -3.77 -4.14
C ARG A 39 15.81 -2.71 -3.41
N GLY A 40 15.68 -2.86 -2.09
CA GLY A 40 14.79 -2.05 -1.24
C GLY A 40 13.36 -2.58 -1.18
N PRO A 41 12.45 -1.87 -0.49
CA PRO A 41 11.07 -2.30 -0.34
C PRO A 41 10.32 -2.29 -1.68
N VAL A 42 9.39 -3.23 -1.83
CA VAL A 42 8.43 -3.26 -2.93
C VAL A 42 7.22 -2.40 -2.57
N LEU A 43 6.82 -1.49 -3.46
CA LEU A 43 5.56 -0.77 -3.34
C LEU A 43 4.44 -1.60 -3.97
N VAL A 44 3.40 -1.88 -3.22
CA VAL A 44 2.19 -2.54 -3.69
C VAL A 44 1.02 -1.59 -3.49
N CYS A 45 0.34 -1.28 -4.59
CA CYS A 45 -0.83 -0.42 -4.59
C CYS A 45 -2.08 -1.20 -5.01
N ALA A 46 -3.24 -0.73 -4.57
CA ALA A 46 -4.53 -1.19 -5.06
C ALA A 46 -5.48 -0.02 -5.28
N ALA A 47 -6.49 -0.21 -6.13
CA ALA A 47 -7.55 0.77 -6.37
C ALA A 47 -8.46 0.99 -5.15
N SER A 48 -8.53 0.03 -4.21
CA SER A 48 -9.39 0.10 -3.03
C SER A 48 -8.74 -0.49 -1.78
N ASN A 49 -9.27 -0.13 -0.61
CA ASN A 49 -8.77 -0.67 0.66
C ASN A 49 -8.95 -2.19 0.77
N SER A 50 -10.11 -2.71 0.35
CA SER A 50 -10.39 -4.16 0.42
C SER A 50 -9.48 -4.98 -0.49
N ALA A 51 -9.20 -4.49 -1.70
CA ALA A 51 -8.22 -5.12 -2.60
C ALA A 51 -6.81 -5.10 -1.98
N GLY A 52 -6.40 -3.96 -1.42
CA GLY A 52 -5.12 -3.84 -0.72
C GLY A 52 -5.00 -4.78 0.49
N ASP A 53 -6.08 -4.96 1.25
CA ASP A 53 -6.10 -5.86 2.41
C ASP A 53 -5.95 -7.33 1.97
N HIS A 54 -6.72 -7.74 0.96
CA HIS A 54 -6.68 -9.11 0.43
C HIS A 54 -5.30 -9.47 -0.13
N LEU A 55 -4.68 -8.57 -0.89
CA LEU A 55 -3.33 -8.78 -1.41
C LEU A 55 -2.26 -8.76 -0.30
N ALA A 56 -2.38 -7.87 0.69
CA ALA A 56 -1.47 -7.84 1.83
C ALA A 56 -1.46 -9.16 2.61
N GLU A 57 -2.62 -9.77 2.84
CA GLU A 57 -2.71 -11.08 3.48
C GLU A 57 -2.02 -12.18 2.66
N LYS A 58 -2.21 -12.19 1.34
CA LYS A 58 -1.57 -13.20 0.47
C LYS A 58 -0.06 -13.04 0.45
N ILE A 59 0.45 -11.82 0.35
CA ILE A 59 1.89 -11.54 0.42
C ILE A 59 2.42 -11.98 1.79
N HIS A 60 1.72 -11.67 2.88
CA HIS A 60 2.15 -12.07 4.22
C HIS A 60 2.28 -13.60 4.38
N ARG A 61 1.35 -14.38 3.79
CA ARG A 61 1.40 -15.85 3.81
C ARG A 61 2.62 -16.43 3.10
N THR A 62 3.28 -15.67 2.22
CA THR A 62 4.56 -16.08 1.61
C THR A 62 5.77 -15.97 2.57
N GLY A 63 5.56 -15.41 3.78
CA GLY A 63 6.61 -15.17 4.77
C GLY A 63 7.34 -13.83 4.61
N VAL A 64 6.95 -12.99 3.64
CA VAL A 64 7.57 -11.69 3.41
C VAL A 64 7.03 -10.65 4.40
N SER A 65 7.95 -9.90 5.02
CA SER A 65 7.61 -8.80 5.93
C SER A 65 6.83 -7.72 5.19
N THR A 66 5.57 -7.56 5.57
CA THR A 66 4.58 -6.75 4.86
C THR A 66 3.93 -5.77 5.82
N VAL A 67 3.86 -4.49 5.43
CA VAL A 67 3.18 -3.43 6.18
C VAL A 67 2.00 -2.92 5.35
N ARG A 68 0.78 -3.01 5.89
CA ARG A 68 -0.43 -2.43 5.30
C ARG A 68 -0.63 -1.00 5.83
N LEU A 69 -0.53 -0.03 4.93
CA LEU A 69 -0.61 1.40 5.21
C LEU A 69 -1.90 2.02 4.64
N TYR A 70 -2.84 2.37 5.52
CA TYR A 70 -4.06 3.12 5.17
C TYR A 70 -3.80 4.61 5.16
N SER A 71 -4.52 5.37 4.33
CA SER A 71 -4.42 6.84 4.30
C SER A 71 -4.61 7.48 5.69
N ARG A 72 -3.92 8.59 5.97
CA ARG A 72 -4.05 9.33 7.24
C ARG A 72 -5.46 9.82 7.52
N THR A 73 -6.24 10.06 6.47
CA THR A 73 -7.65 10.47 6.55
C THR A 73 -8.57 9.28 6.87
N HIS A 74 -8.14 8.05 6.57
CA HIS A 74 -8.90 6.83 6.78
C HIS A 74 -8.18 5.90 7.77
N ARG A 75 -8.18 6.27 9.06
CA ARG A 75 -7.43 5.55 10.11
C ARG A 75 -8.07 4.24 10.58
N LEU A 76 -9.30 3.95 10.16
CA LEU A 76 -9.95 2.68 10.47
C LEU A 76 -9.35 1.60 9.58
N SER A 77 -8.40 0.85 10.15
CA SER A 77 -7.87 -0.37 9.57
C SER A 77 -8.83 -1.53 9.82
N THR A 78 -9.18 -2.25 8.75
CA THR A 78 -9.99 -3.47 8.81
C THR A 78 -9.15 -4.74 8.81
N ILE A 79 -7.89 -4.64 8.40
CA ILE A 79 -6.94 -5.75 8.41
C ILE A 79 -6.48 -6.08 9.83
N SER A 80 -6.25 -7.37 10.09
CA SER A 80 -5.76 -7.87 11.37
C SER A 80 -4.24 -7.75 11.53
N GLU A 81 -3.78 -7.89 12.76
CA GLU A 81 -2.35 -8.09 13.06
C GLU A 81 -1.82 -9.38 12.38
N PRO A 82 -0.54 -9.41 11.97
CA PRO A 82 0.52 -8.42 12.23
C PRO A 82 0.65 -7.33 11.15
N LEU A 83 -0.30 -7.21 10.22
CA LEU A 83 -0.12 -6.38 9.01
C LEU A 83 -0.29 -4.88 9.25
N THR A 84 -0.96 -4.49 10.33
CA THR A 84 -1.25 -3.08 10.64
C THR A 84 0.01 -2.28 10.95
N LEU A 85 0.06 -1.02 10.51
CA LEU A 85 1.15 -0.11 10.89
C LEU A 85 1.35 -0.03 12.41
N GLU A 86 0.27 -0.04 13.19
CA GLU A 86 0.34 0.04 14.66
C GLU A 86 0.99 -1.21 15.28
N ALA A 87 0.73 -2.41 14.74
CA ALA A 87 1.42 -3.64 15.18
C ALA A 87 2.93 -3.57 14.92
N HIS A 88 3.32 -3.08 13.73
CA HIS A 88 4.74 -2.88 13.41
C HIS A 88 5.40 -1.81 14.28
N LEU A 89 4.69 -0.72 14.60
CA LEU A 89 5.18 0.32 15.52
C LEU A 89 5.38 -0.24 16.93
N ALA A 90 4.45 -1.05 17.42
CA ALA A 90 4.56 -1.73 18.71
C ALA A 90 5.78 -2.67 18.75
N ALA A 91 6.04 -3.38 17.65
CA ALA A 91 7.12 -4.36 17.49
C ALA A 91 8.52 -3.75 17.28
N LEU A 92 8.67 -2.42 17.23
CA LEU A 92 10.00 -1.79 17.12
C LEU A 92 10.94 -2.20 18.29
N PRO A 93 12.27 -2.14 18.17
CA PRO A 93 13.15 -2.47 19.29
C PRO A 93 13.05 -1.46 20.44
N ALA A 94 13.00 -1.91 21.70
CA ALA A 94 12.92 -1.04 22.88
C ALA A 94 14.17 -0.15 23.06
N ASP A 95 15.31 -0.68 22.63
CA ASP A 95 16.63 -0.05 22.58
C ASP A 95 16.88 0.75 21.30
N GLY A 96 15.83 1.02 20.51
CA GLY A 96 15.90 1.82 19.28
C GLY A 96 16.36 3.27 19.47
N THR A 97 16.23 4.07 18.41
CA THR A 97 16.70 5.47 18.39
C THR A 97 16.02 6.34 19.45
N SER A 98 16.59 7.52 19.72
CA SER A 98 16.01 8.54 20.61
C SER A 98 14.54 8.81 20.30
N GLU A 99 14.20 8.90 19.02
CA GLU A 99 12.85 9.22 18.54
C GLU A 99 11.88 8.06 18.79
N ILE A 100 12.33 6.81 18.67
CA ILE A 100 11.51 5.62 18.98
C ILE A 100 11.23 5.54 20.48
N LYS A 101 12.24 5.83 21.31
CA LYS A 101 12.10 5.89 22.77
C LYS A 101 11.15 7.02 23.18
N GLU A 102 11.28 8.19 22.58
CA GLU A 102 10.39 9.33 22.81
C GLU A 102 8.95 9.02 22.40
N TYR A 103 8.74 8.43 21.22
CA TYR A 103 7.42 8.00 20.76
C TYR A 103 6.73 7.08 21.77
N ARG A 104 7.44 6.08 22.30
CA ARG A 104 6.90 5.17 23.33
C ARG A 104 6.59 5.88 24.63
N SER A 105 7.51 6.71 25.11
CA SER A 105 7.32 7.46 26.35
C SER A 105 6.10 8.36 26.28
N LEU A 106 5.90 9.05 25.16
CA LEU A 106 4.75 9.94 24.94
C LEU A 106 3.44 9.17 24.78
N LEU A 107 3.45 8.00 24.15
CA LEU A 107 2.27 7.11 24.13
C LEU A 107 1.88 6.64 25.53
N GLN A 108 2.87 6.24 26.34
CA GLN A 108 2.64 5.84 27.74
C GLN A 108 2.12 7.01 28.59
N LEU A 109 2.66 8.21 28.39
CA LEU A 109 2.18 9.40 29.07
C LEU A 109 0.72 9.67 28.71
N ARG A 110 0.39 9.69 27.41
CA ARG A 110 -0.99 9.89 26.93
C ARG A 110 -1.95 8.85 27.53
N ALA A 111 -1.55 7.59 27.63
CA ALA A 111 -2.37 6.55 28.25
C ALA A 111 -2.62 6.79 29.74
N LYS A 112 -1.68 7.44 30.46
CA LYS A 112 -1.82 7.77 31.89
C LYS A 112 -2.62 9.04 32.15
N VAL A 113 -2.43 10.08 31.34
CA VAL A 113 -3.00 11.42 31.57
C VAL A 113 -4.24 11.72 30.72
N GLY A 114 -4.54 10.87 29.72
CA GLY A 114 -5.61 11.08 28.74
C GLY A 114 -5.20 12.05 27.64
N GLU A 115 -5.08 13.34 27.97
CA GLU A 115 -4.72 14.40 27.02
C GLU A 115 -3.30 14.91 27.24
N LEU A 116 -2.54 15.01 26.16
CA LEU A 116 -1.19 15.58 26.19
C LEU A 116 -1.24 17.10 26.12
N SER A 117 -0.23 17.75 26.69
CA SER A 117 0.00 19.17 26.45
C SER A 117 0.19 19.45 24.95
N PRO A 118 -0.10 20.66 24.43
CA PRO A 118 0.12 20.98 23.02
C PRO A 118 1.57 20.76 22.57
N VAL A 119 2.52 20.96 23.48
CA VAL A 119 3.95 20.71 23.25
C VAL A 119 4.22 19.22 23.10
N ASP A 120 3.72 18.40 24.01
CA ASP A 120 3.92 16.94 23.98
C ASP A 120 3.15 16.27 22.85
N ALA A 121 1.98 16.79 22.48
CA ALA A 121 1.23 16.34 21.31
C ALA A 121 2.03 16.57 20.01
N LYS A 122 2.65 17.76 19.87
CA LYS A 122 3.54 18.07 18.74
C LYS A 122 4.78 17.18 18.71
N LYS A 123 5.40 16.93 19.87
CA LYS A 123 6.51 15.98 19.98
C LYS A 123 6.09 14.57 19.61
N LEU A 124 4.91 14.12 20.06
CA LEU A 124 4.39 12.80 19.74
C LEU A 124 4.18 12.63 18.23
N GLU A 125 3.67 13.65 17.55
CA GLU A 125 3.51 13.63 16.09
C GLU A 125 4.86 13.52 15.37
N ALA A 126 5.85 14.31 15.80
CA ALA A 126 7.21 14.25 15.24
C ALA A 126 7.87 12.89 15.48
N ALA A 127 7.81 12.38 16.72
CA ALA A 127 8.35 11.09 17.10
C ALA A 127 7.64 9.94 16.37
N ARG A 128 6.31 10.04 16.19
CA ARG A 128 5.52 9.10 15.38
C ARG A 128 6.00 9.08 13.94
N LYS A 129 6.24 10.25 13.32
CA LYS A 129 6.77 10.32 11.94
C LYS A 129 8.10 9.57 11.81
N SER A 130 8.99 9.71 12.78
CA SER A 130 10.27 8.98 12.82
C SER A 130 10.07 7.47 13.03
N ALA A 131 9.15 7.07 13.91
CA ALA A 131 8.84 5.65 14.15
C ALA A 131 8.20 4.99 12.92
N GLU A 132 7.23 5.65 12.27
CA GLU A 132 6.65 5.21 10.99
C GLU A 132 7.75 5.09 9.94
N ALA A 133 8.70 6.03 9.92
CA ALA A 133 9.78 5.98 8.96
C ALA A 133 10.71 4.78 9.18
N ALA A 134 10.97 4.41 10.43
CA ALA A 134 11.74 3.23 10.80
C ALA A 134 11.02 1.93 10.42
N VAL A 135 9.70 1.84 10.63
CA VAL A 135 8.88 0.69 10.20
C VAL A 135 8.96 0.52 8.69
N LEU A 136 8.66 1.57 7.93
CA LEU A 136 8.67 1.52 6.47
C LEU A 136 10.07 1.27 5.87
N HIS A 137 11.14 1.60 6.60
CA HIS A 137 12.51 1.27 6.20
C HIS A 137 12.84 -0.21 6.40
N ARG A 138 12.25 -0.86 7.41
CA ARG A 138 12.47 -2.29 7.73
C ARG A 138 11.55 -3.22 6.95
N ALA A 139 10.44 -2.71 6.42
CA ALA A 139 9.49 -3.48 5.65
C ALA A 139 10.12 -3.96 4.32
N ALA A 140 9.87 -5.23 3.96
CA ALA A 140 10.22 -5.71 2.62
C ALA A 140 9.15 -5.30 1.60
N VAL A 141 7.90 -5.14 2.05
CA VAL A 141 6.76 -4.75 1.22
C VAL A 141 5.91 -3.71 1.95
N VAL A 142 5.54 -2.64 1.23
CA VAL A 142 4.58 -1.63 1.70
C VAL A 142 3.35 -1.70 0.82
N VAL A 143 2.19 -2.00 1.44
CA VAL A 143 0.90 -2.10 0.74
C VAL A 143 0.03 -0.89 1.08
N CYS A 144 -0.41 -0.13 0.08
CA CYS A 144 -1.31 1.02 0.26
C CYS A 144 -2.32 1.14 -0.90
N THR A 145 -3.23 2.12 -0.84
CA THR A 145 -4.00 2.49 -2.04
C THR A 145 -3.16 3.38 -2.96
N CYS A 146 -3.48 3.43 -4.25
CA CYS A 146 -2.80 4.33 -5.20
C CYS A 146 -2.79 5.78 -4.71
N SER A 147 -3.92 6.28 -4.21
CA SER A 147 -4.04 7.60 -3.57
C SER A 147 -3.14 7.78 -2.34
N ALA A 148 -3.04 6.77 -1.47
CA ALA A 148 -2.19 6.85 -0.27
C ALA A 148 -0.68 6.87 -0.60
N ALA A 149 -0.28 6.44 -1.80
CA ALA A 149 1.11 6.55 -2.26
C ALA A 149 1.58 8.00 -2.45
N ALA A 150 0.66 8.98 -2.57
CA ALA A 150 1.01 10.40 -2.63
C ALA A 150 1.48 10.96 -1.28
N GLU A 151 1.12 10.32 -0.16
CA GLU A 151 1.38 10.86 1.16
C GLU A 151 2.89 10.88 1.48
N ALA A 152 3.35 11.95 2.12
CA ALA A 152 4.77 12.21 2.36
C ALA A 152 5.55 11.04 3.01
N ARG A 153 4.90 10.20 3.80
CA ARG A 153 5.54 9.01 4.42
C ARG A 153 5.90 7.90 3.40
N VAL A 154 5.22 7.88 2.26
CA VAL A 154 5.50 7.00 1.11
C VAL A 154 6.31 7.76 0.06
N SER A 155 5.84 8.95 -0.37
CA SER A 155 6.44 9.72 -1.47
C SER A 155 7.81 10.34 -1.19
N SER A 156 8.25 10.37 0.07
CA SER A 156 9.65 10.70 0.41
C SER A 156 10.63 9.54 0.23
N ARG A 157 10.17 8.40 -0.32
CA ARG A 157 10.96 7.18 -0.51
C ARG A 157 11.04 6.80 -1.98
N THR A 158 12.04 5.97 -2.28
CA THR A 158 12.21 5.36 -3.60
C THR A 158 11.82 3.90 -3.52
N PHE A 159 10.95 3.46 -4.42
CA PHE A 159 10.55 2.06 -4.57
C PHE A 159 10.94 1.61 -5.98
N HIS A 160 11.91 0.71 -6.06
CA HIS A 160 12.41 0.22 -7.34
C HIS A 160 11.37 -0.62 -8.10
N PHE A 161 10.57 -1.38 -7.35
CA PHE A 161 9.49 -2.22 -7.84
C PHE A 161 8.13 -1.68 -7.39
N LEU A 162 7.20 -1.63 -8.35
CA LEU A 162 5.79 -1.31 -8.14
C LEU A 162 4.92 -2.45 -8.65
N LEU A 163 3.91 -2.85 -7.88
CA LEU A 163 2.77 -3.64 -8.35
C LEU A 163 1.48 -2.87 -8.06
N ILE A 164 0.58 -2.76 -9.04
CA ILE A 164 -0.77 -2.23 -8.84
C ILE A 164 -1.78 -3.35 -9.08
N ASP A 165 -2.52 -3.74 -8.04
CA ASP A 165 -3.61 -4.71 -8.14
C ASP A 165 -4.94 -4.01 -8.40
N GLU A 166 -5.86 -4.72 -9.06
CA GLU A 166 -7.12 -4.17 -9.56
C GLU A 166 -6.92 -2.88 -10.38
N ALA A 167 -5.83 -2.79 -11.15
CA ALA A 167 -5.46 -1.59 -11.90
C ALA A 167 -6.56 -1.16 -12.90
N ALA A 168 -7.33 -2.12 -13.44
CA ALA A 168 -8.48 -1.84 -14.32
C ALA A 168 -9.60 -1.03 -13.63
N GLN A 169 -9.69 -1.09 -12.29
CA GLN A 169 -10.66 -0.33 -11.49
C GLN A 169 -10.18 1.08 -11.12
N ALA A 170 -8.88 1.37 -11.24
CA ALA A 170 -8.33 2.68 -10.92
C ALA A 170 -8.49 3.66 -12.09
N LEU A 171 -8.83 4.91 -11.78
CA LEU A 171 -8.71 6.00 -12.75
C LEU A 171 -7.25 6.13 -13.18
N GLU A 172 -6.98 6.39 -14.46
CA GLU A 172 -5.62 6.64 -14.95
C GLU A 172 -4.83 7.65 -14.09
N PRO A 173 -5.34 8.85 -13.74
CA PRO A 173 -4.61 9.78 -12.89
C PRO A 173 -4.31 9.22 -11.49
N GLU A 174 -5.16 8.34 -10.97
CA GLU A 174 -4.92 7.70 -9.67
C GLU A 174 -3.84 6.62 -9.79
N ALA A 175 -3.89 5.78 -10.82
CA ALA A 175 -2.92 4.72 -11.08
C ALA A 175 -1.51 5.28 -11.35
N VAL A 176 -1.40 6.53 -11.84
CA VAL A 176 -0.11 7.20 -12.09
C VAL A 176 0.58 7.67 -10.80
N ILE A 177 -0.16 7.94 -9.72
CA ILE A 177 0.40 8.44 -8.44
C ILE A 177 1.61 7.61 -7.96
N PRO A 178 1.52 6.28 -7.81
CA PRO A 178 2.64 5.49 -7.30
C PRO A 178 3.90 5.51 -8.19
N PHE A 179 3.78 5.78 -9.49
CA PHE A 179 4.93 5.88 -10.39
C PHE A 179 5.88 7.03 -10.04
N THR A 180 5.39 8.05 -9.33
CA THR A 180 6.19 9.19 -8.87
C THR A 180 7.24 8.82 -7.80
N ASN A 181 7.20 7.59 -7.26
CA ASN A 181 8.06 7.14 -6.17
C ASN A 181 9.38 6.50 -6.65
N GLY A 182 9.93 6.97 -7.78
CA GLY A 182 11.22 6.51 -8.32
C GLY A 182 11.22 5.06 -8.86
N VAL A 183 10.07 4.64 -9.39
CA VAL A 183 9.83 3.29 -9.93
C VAL A 183 10.68 3.03 -11.18
N GLN A 184 11.29 1.84 -11.25
CA GLN A 184 12.02 1.39 -12.43
C GLN A 184 11.33 0.21 -13.11
N HIS A 185 10.67 -0.66 -12.33
CA HIS A 185 9.87 -1.75 -12.84
C HIS A 185 8.48 -1.72 -12.24
N ALA A 186 7.46 -1.76 -13.09
CA ALA A 186 6.06 -1.75 -12.68
C ALA A 186 5.32 -2.96 -13.25
N VAL A 187 4.44 -3.55 -12.45
CA VAL A 187 3.47 -4.55 -12.87
C VAL A 187 2.06 -4.03 -12.61
N LEU A 188 1.24 -3.97 -13.65
CA LEU A 188 -0.18 -3.64 -13.53
C LEU A 188 -0.98 -4.94 -13.65
N VAL A 189 -1.74 -5.29 -12.61
CA VAL A 189 -2.61 -6.46 -12.55
C VAL A 189 -4.05 -5.97 -12.60
N GLY A 190 -4.83 -6.47 -13.55
CA GLY A 190 -6.23 -6.10 -13.68
C GLY A 190 -6.97 -6.95 -14.70
N ASP A 191 -8.29 -6.78 -14.74
CA ASP A 191 -9.17 -7.45 -15.69
C ASP A 191 -10.10 -6.44 -16.37
N HIS A 192 -9.87 -6.21 -17.65
CA HIS A 192 -10.68 -5.29 -18.44
C HIS A 192 -12.13 -5.73 -18.63
N LYS A 193 -12.44 -6.99 -18.35
CA LYS A 193 -13.81 -7.53 -18.40
C LYS A 193 -14.55 -7.42 -17.08
N GLN A 194 -13.87 -7.02 -16.01
CA GLN A 194 -14.50 -6.76 -14.71
C GLN A 194 -14.90 -5.29 -14.60
N LEU A 195 -15.23 -4.84 -13.39
CA LEU A 195 -15.61 -3.45 -13.14
C LEU A 195 -14.46 -2.51 -13.54
N GLY A 196 -14.82 -1.43 -14.23
CA GLY A 196 -13.91 -0.31 -14.50
C GLY A 196 -14.02 0.78 -13.43
N PRO A 197 -13.33 1.92 -13.65
CA PRO A 197 -13.36 3.04 -12.72
C PRO A 197 -14.77 3.67 -12.62
N ILE A 198 -15.16 4.06 -11.41
CA ILE A 198 -16.44 4.72 -11.16
C ILE A 198 -16.28 6.24 -11.37
N VAL A 199 -16.86 6.76 -12.45
CA VAL A 199 -16.93 8.20 -12.74
C VAL A 199 -18.39 8.66 -12.62
N GLN A 200 -18.71 9.53 -11.68
CA GLN A 200 -20.11 9.98 -11.47
C GLN A 200 -20.59 10.97 -12.54
N THR A 201 -19.69 11.79 -13.07
CA THR A 201 -20.03 12.83 -14.05
C THR A 201 -20.10 12.26 -15.47
N ARG A 202 -21.29 12.29 -16.07
CA ARG A 202 -21.52 11.79 -17.45
C ARG A 202 -20.61 12.43 -18.51
N GLN A 203 -20.32 13.73 -18.37
CA GLN A 203 -19.41 14.43 -19.29
C GLN A 203 -17.98 13.86 -19.24
N LEU A 204 -17.49 13.51 -18.04
CA LEU A 204 -16.16 12.90 -17.87
C LEU A 204 -16.14 11.44 -18.36
N GLN A 205 -17.23 10.69 -18.19
CA GLN A 205 -17.35 9.36 -18.80
C GLN A 205 -17.19 9.44 -20.32
N ALA A 206 -17.85 10.41 -20.96
CA ALA A 206 -17.80 10.60 -22.41
C ALA A 206 -16.44 11.10 -22.92
N SER A 207 -15.63 11.78 -22.08
CA SER A 207 -14.31 12.29 -22.47
C SER A 207 -13.19 11.25 -22.43
N GLY A 208 -13.50 9.99 -22.07
CA GLY A 208 -12.50 8.93 -21.92
C GLY A 208 -11.85 8.87 -20.53
N PHE A 209 -12.28 9.71 -19.58
CA PHE A 209 -11.76 9.73 -18.20
C PHE A 209 -12.02 8.43 -17.42
N ALA A 210 -12.99 7.63 -17.87
CA ALA A 210 -13.29 6.33 -17.31
C ALA A 210 -12.39 5.19 -17.86
N LYS A 211 -11.39 5.50 -18.70
CA LYS A 211 -10.39 4.52 -19.13
C LYS A 211 -9.30 4.40 -18.07
N SER A 212 -8.95 3.16 -17.73
CA SER A 212 -7.84 2.85 -16.84
C SER A 212 -6.53 2.79 -17.64
N LEU A 213 -5.41 3.07 -16.97
CA LEU A 213 -4.05 2.89 -17.50
C LEU A 213 -3.77 1.43 -17.92
N ALA A 214 -4.51 0.46 -17.38
CA ALA A 214 -4.35 -0.97 -17.64
C ALA A 214 -5.15 -1.48 -18.87
N LEU A 215 -5.74 -0.57 -19.66
CA LEU A 215 -6.66 -0.86 -20.78
C LEU A 215 -6.19 -0.32 -22.12
#